data_AF-A0A2V9C6T9-F1
#
_entry.id   AF-A0A2V9C6T9-F1
#
_cell.length_a   1.000
_cell.length_b   1.000
_cell.length_c   1.000
_cell.angle_alpha   90.00
_cell.angle_beta   90.00
_cell.angle_gamma   90.00
#
_symmetry.space_group_name_H-M   'P 1'
#
loop_
_entity.id
_entity.type
_entity.pdbx_description
1 polymer ?
#
loop_
_entity_poly.entity_id
_entity_poly.type
_entity_poly.pdbx_seq_one_letter_code
_entity_poly.pdbx_strand_id
1 'polypeptide(L)'
;MDLHVSGQSSVRRRFGWLAIYSAGVFAFLYLPIVVLILYSFNREGVGGFPPRHLTLDWYRMLASDGAILDAVVNSLLVALAAVAIALALGLPAALALDRVAFPGKA
;
A
#
# COMPACT_ATOMS: atom_id res chain seq x y z
N MET A 1 -18.00 -3.61 51.99
CA MET A 1 -17.44 -4.68 51.12
C MET A 1 -17.42 -4.04 49.74
N ASP A 2 -16.44 -3.17 49.52
CA ASP A 2 -16.49 -2.15 48.46
C ASP A 2 -15.24 -2.26 47.60
N LEU A 3 -15.39 -2.93 46.45
CA LEU A 3 -14.35 -3.01 45.44
C LEU A 3 -14.38 -1.71 44.62
N HIS A 4 -13.48 -0.79 44.97
CA HIS A 4 -13.15 0.38 44.16
C HIS A 4 -12.52 -0.07 42.83
N VAL A 5 -13.32 -0.16 41.78
CA VAL A 5 -12.87 -0.34 40.40
C VAL A 5 -12.36 1.01 39.87
N SER A 6 -11.17 1.43 40.32
CA SER A 6 -10.45 2.61 39.82
C SER A 6 -9.43 2.18 38.75
N GLY A 7 -9.89 1.89 37.53
CA GLY A 7 -9.01 1.38 36.47
C GLY A 7 -9.36 1.74 35.02
N GLN A 8 -10.31 2.63 34.74
CA GLN A 8 -10.84 2.80 33.36
C GLN A 8 -10.68 4.20 32.74
N SER A 9 -9.73 5.03 33.19
CA SER A 9 -9.53 6.39 32.64
C SER A 9 -8.26 6.59 31.79
N SER A 10 -7.35 5.61 31.73
CA SER A 10 -6.05 5.76 31.03
C SER A 10 -6.06 5.34 29.56
N VAL A 11 -7.05 4.55 29.12
CA VAL A 11 -7.09 3.95 27.77
C VAL A 11 -7.48 4.99 26.70
N ARG A 12 -8.41 5.90 27.02
CA ARG A 12 -8.98 6.84 26.03
C ARG A 12 -7.99 7.93 25.56
N ARG A 13 -7.09 8.41 26.44
CA ARG A 13 -6.05 9.38 26.07
C ARG A 13 -4.89 8.76 25.28
N ARG A 14 -4.50 7.53 25.63
CA ARG A 14 -3.47 6.78 24.88
C ARG A 14 -3.92 6.53 23.44
N PHE A 15 -5.20 6.22 23.23
CA PHE A 15 -5.76 5.99 21.90
C PHE A 15 -5.70 7.24 20.99
N GLY A 16 -5.95 8.43 21.54
CA GLY A 16 -5.84 9.69 20.80
C GLY A 16 -4.41 10.02 20.37
N TRP A 17 -3.42 9.78 21.24
CA TRP A 17 -2.01 9.99 20.90
C TRP A 17 -1.52 8.98 19.86
N LEU A 18 -1.87 7.71 20.01
CA LEU A 18 -1.52 6.67 19.04
C LEU A 18 -2.14 7.00 17.66
N ALA A 19 -3.39 7.45 17.63
CA ALA A 19 -4.05 7.85 16.38
C ALA A 19 -3.34 9.03 15.70
N ILE A 20 -2.95 10.06 16.45
CA ILE A 20 -2.20 11.21 15.90
C ILE A 20 -0.82 10.76 15.38
N TYR A 21 -0.12 9.92 16.13
CA TYR A 21 1.17 9.38 15.72
C TYR A 21 1.05 8.55 14.43
N SER A 22 0.10 7.60 14.39
CA SER A 22 -0.18 6.80 13.20
C SER A 22 -0.57 7.68 12.01
N ALA A 23 -1.41 8.70 12.21
CA ALA A 23 -1.77 9.65 11.16
C ALA A 23 -0.55 10.42 10.64
N GLY A 24 0.38 10.83 11.51
CA GLY A 24 1.64 11.46 11.10
C GLY A 24 2.53 10.54 10.28
N VAL A 25 2.64 9.26 10.67
CA VAL A 25 3.38 8.24 9.92
C VAL A 25 2.76 8.03 8.53
N PHE A 26 1.45 7.85 8.46
CA PHE A 26 0.77 7.71 7.17
C PHE A 26 0.91 8.97 6.32
N ALA A 27 0.74 10.15 6.89
CA ALA A 27 0.92 11.41 6.17
C ALA A 27 2.33 11.50 5.59
N PHE A 28 3.38 11.14 6.35
CA PHE A 28 4.76 11.12 5.86
C PHE A 28 4.97 10.09 4.73
N LEU A 29 4.40 8.88 4.84
CA LEU A 29 4.50 7.85 3.80
C LEU A 29 3.75 8.23 2.51
N TYR A 30 2.60 8.90 2.63
CA TYR A 30 1.80 9.32 1.49
C TYR A 30 2.26 10.66 0.89
N LEU A 31 2.95 11.52 1.64
CA LEU A 31 3.49 12.79 1.16
C LEU A 31 4.29 12.65 -0.16
N PRO A 32 5.28 11.74 -0.30
CA PRO A 32 6.02 11.59 -1.56
C PRO A 32 5.14 11.09 -2.71
N ILE A 33 4.13 10.27 -2.42
CA ILE A 33 3.16 9.80 -3.42
C ILE A 33 2.33 10.99 -3.93
N VAL A 34 1.86 11.86 -3.03
CA VAL A 34 1.12 13.07 -3.39
C VAL A 34 1.98 14.02 -4.22
N VAL A 35 3.24 14.22 -3.84
CA VAL A 35 4.20 15.03 -4.62
C VAL A 35 4.39 14.45 -6.02
N LEU A 36 4.54 13.13 -6.13
CA LEU A 36 4.64 12.45 -7.43
C LEU A 36 3.38 12.64 -8.29
N ILE A 37 2.19 12.54 -7.69
CA ILE A 37 0.92 12.77 -8.39
C ILE A 37 0.85 14.22 -8.91
N LEU A 38 1.13 15.21 -8.06
CA LEU A 38 1.13 16.62 -8.47
C LEU A 38 2.10 16.88 -9.62
N TYR A 39 3.26 16.23 -9.55
CA TYR A 39 4.29 16.33 -10.56
C TYR A 39 3.91 15.63 -11.88
N SER A 40 3.14 14.54 -11.83
CA SER A 40 2.62 13.82 -13.00
C SER A 40 1.71 14.69 -13.88
N PHE A 41 1.14 15.77 -13.34
CA PHE A 41 0.35 16.74 -14.11
C PHE A 41 1.16 17.95 -14.60
N ASN A 42 2.46 18.04 -14.28
CA ASN A 42 3.29 19.16 -14.71
C ASN A 42 3.80 18.96 -16.15
N ARG A 43 3.56 19.94 -17.02
CA ARG A 43 3.93 19.86 -18.45
C ARG A 43 5.44 19.96 -18.70
N GLU A 44 6.17 20.74 -17.90
CA GLU A 44 7.56 21.16 -18.21
C GLU A 44 8.66 20.34 -17.49
N GLY A 45 8.36 19.19 -16.89
CA GLY A 45 9.39 18.42 -16.19
C GLY A 45 9.93 19.13 -14.93
N VAL A 46 11.15 18.77 -14.47
CA VAL A 46 11.62 18.96 -13.07
C VAL A 46 11.97 20.42 -12.73
N GLY A 47 11.55 21.38 -13.56
CA GLY A 47 12.07 22.74 -13.59
C GLY A 47 11.30 23.81 -12.80
N GLY A 48 10.19 23.50 -12.13
CA GLY A 48 9.46 24.52 -11.37
C GLY A 48 8.26 24.03 -10.59
N PHE A 49 8.27 24.27 -9.27
CA PHE A 49 7.12 24.15 -8.38
C PHE A 49 6.57 25.57 -8.15
N PRO A 50 5.27 25.89 -8.33
CA PRO A 50 4.12 25.03 -8.66
C PRO A 50 3.88 24.84 -10.18
N PRO A 51 3.21 23.74 -10.60
CA PRO A 51 2.87 23.48 -12.00
C PRO A 51 2.00 24.61 -12.56
N ARG A 52 2.52 25.35 -13.54
CA ARG A 52 1.82 26.48 -14.16
C ARG A 52 0.67 26.04 -15.06
N HIS A 53 0.79 24.83 -15.61
CA HIS A 53 -0.17 24.22 -16.51
C HIS A 53 -0.39 22.75 -16.12
N LEU A 54 -1.58 22.43 -15.61
CA LEU A 54 -2.00 21.04 -15.44
C LEU A 54 -2.23 20.44 -16.83
N THR A 55 -1.55 19.34 -17.13
CA THR A 55 -1.70 18.63 -18.41
C THR A 55 -1.96 17.14 -18.20
N LEU A 56 -2.67 16.56 -19.17
CA LEU A 56 -2.85 15.11 -19.31
C LEU A 56 -2.07 14.54 -20.51
N ASP A 57 -1.20 15.34 -21.11
CA ASP A 57 -0.47 14.95 -22.33
C ASP A 57 0.37 13.69 -22.13
N TRP A 58 1.00 13.53 -20.96
CA TRP A 58 1.73 12.30 -20.60
C TRP A 58 0.85 11.07 -20.54
N TYR A 59 -0.38 11.20 -20.03
CA TYR A 59 -1.35 10.10 -20.02
C TYR A 59 -1.86 9.78 -21.43
N ARG A 60 -2.01 10.79 -22.30
CA ARG A 60 -2.37 10.59 -23.71
C ARG A 60 -1.23 9.89 -24.47
N MET A 61 0.01 10.30 -24.24
CA MET A 61 1.20 9.68 -24.82
C MET A 61 1.32 8.22 -24.37
N LEU A 62 1.12 7.96 -23.07
CA LEU A 62 1.07 6.62 -22.50
C LEU A 62 0.00 5.74 -23.14
N ALA A 63 -1.20 6.28 -23.38
CA ALA A 63 -2.29 5.55 -24.01
C ALA A 63 -2.05 5.30 -25.51
N SER A 64 -1.22 6.10 -26.17
CA SER A 64 -0.84 5.90 -27.58
C SER A 64 0.40 5.01 -27.76
N ASP A 65 1.15 4.74 -26.69
CA ASP A 65 2.36 3.93 -26.74
C ASP A 65 2.04 2.45 -26.49
N GLY A 66 1.91 1.70 -27.59
CA GLY A 66 1.61 0.27 -27.53
C GLY A 66 2.64 -0.54 -26.76
N ALA A 67 3.92 -0.16 -26.79
CA ALA A 67 4.97 -0.91 -26.09
C ALA A 67 4.82 -0.78 -24.57
N ILE A 68 4.43 0.40 -24.07
CA ILE A 68 4.17 0.58 -22.64
C ILE A 68 2.91 -0.18 -22.21
N LEU A 69 1.84 -0.13 -23.01
CA LEU A 69 0.62 -0.86 -22.71
C LEU A 69 0.85 -2.38 -22.69
N ASP A 70 1.60 -2.91 -23.65
CA ASP A 70 1.98 -4.32 -23.69
C ASP A 70 2.81 -4.72 -22.47
N ALA A 71 3.74 -3.86 -22.04
CA ALA A 71 4.52 -4.10 -20.83
C ALA A 71 3.63 -4.17 -19.58
N VAL A 72 2.64 -3.27 -19.45
CA VAL A 72 1.67 -3.28 -18.33
C VAL A 72 0.85 -4.57 -18.32
N VAL A 73 0.35 -4.99 -19.48
CA VAL A 73 -0.43 -6.23 -19.60
C VAL A 73 0.43 -7.45 -19.26
N ASN A 74 1.66 -7.49 -19.77
CA ASN A 74 2.59 -8.58 -19.48
C ASN A 74 2.91 -8.66 -17.97
N SER A 75 3.21 -7.53 -17.33
CA SER A 75 3.41 -7.48 -15.88
C SER A 75 2.19 -7.95 -15.10
N LEU A 76 0.99 -7.57 -15.53
CA LEU A 76 -0.25 -8.01 -14.88
C LEU A 76 -0.46 -9.52 -15.02
N LEU A 77 -0.23 -10.09 -16.21
CA LEU A 77 -0.32 -11.53 -16.45
C LEU A 77 0.67 -12.30 -15.57
N VAL A 78 1.92 -11.85 -15.51
CA VAL A 78 2.95 -12.46 -14.67
C VAL A 78 2.58 -12.37 -13.19
N ALA A 79 2.10 -11.21 -12.73
CA ALA A 79 1.70 -11.01 -11.34
C ALA A 79 0.53 -11.93 -10.95
N LEU A 80 -0.50 -12.05 -11.80
CA LEU A 80 -1.65 -12.92 -11.55
C LEU A 80 -1.25 -14.39 -11.53
N ALA A 81 -0.41 -14.83 -12.47
CA ALA A 81 0.10 -16.19 -12.49
C ALA A 81 0.92 -16.50 -11.22
N ALA A 82 1.79 -15.58 -10.81
CA ALA A 82 2.59 -15.71 -9.60
C ALA A 82 1.70 -15.79 -8.33
N VAL A 83 0.68 -14.93 -8.22
CA VAL A 83 -0.29 -14.95 -7.11
C VAL A 83 -1.05 -16.27 -7.09
N ALA A 84 -1.52 -16.75 -8.24
CA ALA A 84 -2.25 -18.01 -8.32
C ALA A 84 -1.40 -19.19 -7.83
N ILE A 85 -0.15 -19.30 -8.29
CA ILE A 85 0.79 -20.34 -7.86
C ILE A 85 1.10 -20.21 -6.36
N ALA A 86 1.39 -18.99 -5.89
CA ALA A 86 1.70 -18.72 -4.50
C ALA A 86 0.53 -19.08 -3.57
N LEU A 87 -0.72 -18.80 -3.95
CA LEU A 87 -1.89 -19.18 -3.18
C LEU A 87 -2.15 -20.69 -3.25
N ALA A 88 -2.01 -21.29 -4.44
CA ALA A 88 -2.22 -22.72 -4.64
C ALA A 88 -1.25 -23.58 -3.81
N LEU A 89 -0.01 -23.12 -3.61
CA LEU A 89 0.98 -23.82 -2.78
C LEU A 89 0.97 -23.36 -1.33
N GLY A 90 0.84 -22.05 -1.11
CA GLY A 90 0.93 -21.41 0.20
C GLY A 90 -0.26 -21.73 1.10
N LEU A 91 -1.49 -21.75 0.58
CA LEU A 91 -2.67 -22.05 1.40
C LEU A 91 -2.67 -23.49 1.92
N PRO A 92 -2.45 -24.54 1.10
CA PRO A 92 -2.35 -25.90 1.61
C PRO A 92 -1.16 -26.08 2.56
N ALA A 93 -0.02 -25.47 2.28
CA ALA A 93 1.15 -25.54 3.15
C ALA A 93 0.87 -24.92 4.53
N ALA A 94 0.25 -23.74 4.57
CA ALA A 94 -0.16 -23.10 5.82
C ALA A 94 -1.19 -23.92 6.59
N LEU A 95 -2.20 -24.48 5.91
CA LEU A 95 -3.21 -25.33 6.53
C LEU A 95 -2.63 -26.64 7.06
N ALA A 96 -1.72 -27.28 6.31
CA ALA A 96 -1.05 -28.49 6.76
C ALA A 96 -0.18 -28.20 8.00
N LEU A 97 0.55 -27.08 8.00
CA LEU A 97 1.37 -26.66 9.13
C LEU A 97 0.53 -26.39 10.38
N ASP A 98 -0.63 -25.74 10.24
CA ASP A 98 -1.55 -25.48 11.36
C ASP A 98 -2.21 -26.78 11.88
N ARG A 99 -2.80 -27.57 10.98
CA ARG A 99 -3.76 -28.64 11.32
C ARG A 99 -3.17 -30.05 11.41
N VAL A 100 -2.03 -30.32 10.79
CA VAL A 100 -1.43 -31.66 10.74
C VAL A 100 -0.19 -31.72 11.64
N ALA A 101 -0.02 -32.82 12.37
CA ALA A 101 1.21 -33.12 13.08
C ALA A 101 2.08 -34.01 12.19
N PHE A 102 3.15 -33.45 11.64
CA PHE A 102 4.13 -34.17 10.81
C PHE A 102 5.54 -33.96 11.37
N PRO A 103 6.45 -34.94 11.21
CA PRO A 103 7.83 -34.81 11.67
C PRO A 103 8.53 -33.66 10.91
N GLY A 104 8.91 -32.61 11.63
CA GLY A 104 9.47 -31.36 11.06
C GLY A 104 8.71 -30.08 11.43
N LYS A 105 7.55 -30.20 12.09
CA LYS A 105 6.85 -29.08 12.74
C LYS A 105 7.65 -28.64 13.99
N ALA A 106 8.17 -27.40 13.99
CA ALA A 106 8.84 -26.79 15.14
C ALA A 106 7.84 -26.43 16.25
#